data_AF-A0A928Z766-F1
#
_entry.id   AF-A0A928Z766-F1
#
_cell.length_a   1.000
_cell.length_b   1.000
_cell.length_c   1.000
_cell.angle_alpha   90.00
_cell.angle_beta   90.00
_cell.angle_gamma   90.00
#
_symmetry.space_group_name_H-M   'P 1'
#
loop_
_entity.id
_entity.type
_entity.pdbx_description
1 polymer ?
#
loop_
_entity_poly.entity_id
_entity_poly.type
_entity_poly.pdbx_seq_one_letter_code
_entity_poly.pdbx_strand_id
1 'polypeptide(L)' 'LFDPIRTLPANIALEMAYALGNHRSALFVSGLLLLLASLGLVLIAEAIADKEIYE' A
#
# COMPACT_ATOMS: atom_id res chain seq x y z
N LEU A 1 -3.40 -25.11 10.01
CA LEU A 1 -4.02 -24.32 11.11
C LEU A 1 -3.55 -22.87 11.10
N PHE A 2 -2.31 -22.58 10.69
CA PHE A 2 -1.91 -21.22 10.33
C PHE A 2 -1.35 -21.25 8.91
N ASP A 3 -2.15 -20.79 7.94
CA ASP A 3 -1.62 -20.42 6.63
C ASP A 3 -1.04 -19.00 6.70
N PRO A 4 0.11 -18.75 6.07
CA PRO A 4 0.74 -17.43 6.09
C PRO A 4 -0.15 -16.39 5.40
N ILE A 5 -0.51 -15.33 6.13
CA ILE A 5 -1.20 -14.17 5.56
C ILE A 5 -0.19 -13.35 4.77
N ARG A 6 -0.42 -13.18 3.48
CA ARG A 6 0.39 -12.30 2.62
C ARG A 6 -0.18 -10.89 2.70
N THR A 7 0.71 -9.93 2.87
CA THR A 7 0.32 -8.51 2.79
C THR A 7 -0.14 -8.20 1.36
N LEU A 8 -1.06 -7.24 1.21
CA LEU A 8 -1.53 -6.82 -0.11
C LEU A 8 -0.39 -6.44 -1.07
N PRO A 9 0.69 -5.74 -0.65
CA PRO A 9 1.85 -5.50 -1.50
C PRO A 9 2.57 -6.78 -1.95
N ALA A 10 2.70 -7.78 -1.07
CA ALA A 10 3.31 -9.06 -1.42
C ALA A 10 2.45 -9.86 -2.42
N ASN A 11 1.12 -9.76 -2.31
CA ASN A 11 0.22 -10.39 -3.26
C ASN A 11 0.29 -9.71 -4.64
N ILE A 12 0.29 -8.37 -4.68
CA ILE A 12 0.43 -7.60 -5.92
C ILE A 12 1.76 -7.91 -6.60
N ALA A 13 2.88 -7.98 -5.86
CA ALA A 13 4.18 -8.30 -6.43
C ALA A 13 4.22 -9.69 -7.09
N LEU A 14 3.60 -10.69 -6.44
CA LEU A 14 3.49 -12.04 -6.99
C LEU A 14 2.60 -12.06 -8.24
N GLU A 15 1.46 -11.37 -8.21
CA GLU A 15 0.52 -11.33 -9.33
C GLU A 15 1.08 -10.52 -10.52
N MET A 16 1.86 -9.46 -10.26
CA MET A 16 2.57 -8.69 -11.29
C MET A 16 3.59 -9.52 -12.07
N ALA A 17 4.19 -10.54 -11.44
CA ALA A 17 5.12 -11.45 -12.11
C ALA A 17 4.43 -12.29 -13.21
N TYR A 18 3.11 -12.49 -13.09
CA TYR A 18 2.29 -13.26 -14.05
C TYR A 18 1.34 -12.38 -14.88
N ALA A 19 1.21 -11.10 -14.55
CA ALA A 19 0.26 -10.20 -15.21
C ALA A 19 0.77 -9.70 -16.57
N LEU A 20 -0.03 -9.90 -17.62
CA LEU A 20 0.20 -9.34 -18.96
C LEU A 20 -0.93 -8.40 -19.38
N GLY A 21 -0.62 -7.50 -20.32
CA GLY A 21 -1.59 -6.57 -20.91
C GLY A 21 -2.30 -5.71 -19.86
N ASN A 22 -3.63 -5.62 -19.96
CA ASN A 22 -4.46 -4.76 -19.12
C ASN A 22 -4.48 -5.14 -17.63
N HIS A 23 -4.17 -6.40 -17.29
CA HIS A 23 -4.11 -6.81 -15.88
C HIS A 23 -2.90 -6.19 -15.17
N ARG A 24 -1.77 -6.06 -15.87
CA ARG A 24 -0.55 -5.45 -15.34
C ARG A 24 -0.73 -3.96 -15.05
N SER A 25 -1.45 -3.23 -15.91
CA SER A 25 -1.74 -1.81 -15.69
C SER A 25 -2.72 -1.61 -14.52
N ALA A 26 -3.74 -2.46 -14.39
CA ALA A 26 -4.65 -2.43 -13.25
C ALA A 26 -3.92 -2.69 -11.92
N LEU A 27 -3.06 -3.72 -11.87
CA LEU A 27 -2.23 -4.02 -10.70
C LEU A 27 -1.28 -2.86 -10.37
N PHE A 28 -0.66 -2.23 -11.37
CA PHE A 28 0.21 -1.08 -11.15
C PHE A 28 -0.53 0.10 -10.52
N VAL A 29 -1.70 0.47 -11.05
CA VAL A 29 -2.54 1.55 -10.50
C VAL A 29 -3.01 1.21 -9.09
N SER A 30 -3.37 -0.05 -8.83
CA SER A 30 -3.74 -0.49 -7.47
C SER A 30 -2.60 -0.33 -6.47
N GLY A 31 -1.37 -0.68 -6.87
CA GLY A 31 -0.17 -0.48 -6.04
C GLY A 31 0.12 1.00 -5.80
N LEU A 32 -0.08 1.85 -6.80
CA LEU A 32 0.05 3.30 -6.66
C LEU A 32 -0.98 3.88 -5.69
N LEU A 33 -2.24 3.48 -5.78
CA LEU A 33 -3.29 3.92 -4.85
C LEU A 33 -2.99 3.50 -3.41
N LEU A 34 -2.52 2.26 -3.22
CA LEU A 34 -2.10 1.78 -1.90
C LEU A 34 -0.92 2.59 -1.34
N LEU A 35 0.06 2.93 -2.19
CA LEU A 35 1.17 3.81 -1.77
C LEU A 35 0.65 5.18 -1.32
N LEU A 36 -0.25 5.79 -2.08
CA LEU A 36 -0.84 7.08 -1.72
C LEU A 36 -1.64 7.02 -0.43
N ALA A 37 -2.42 5.94 -0.22
CA ALA A 37 -3.15 5.72 1.02
C ALA A 37 -2.18 5.58 2.21
N SER A 38 -1.13 4.77 2.07
CA SER A 38 -0.12 4.62 3.13
C SER A 38 0.60 5.93 3.41
N LEU A 39 0.98 6.67 2.37
CA LEU A 39 1.62 7.98 2.51
C LEU A 39 0.70 8.96 3.25
N GLY A 40 -0.58 9.00 2.88
CA GLY A 40 -1.58 9.81 3.56
C GLY A 40 -1.72 9.46 5.04
N LEU A 41 -1.71 8.17 5.39
CA LEU A 41 -1.72 7.74 6.79
C LEU A 41 -0.48 8.22 7.55
N VAL A 42 0.71 8.12 6.95
CA VAL A 42 1.95 8.60 7.58
C VAL A 42 1.89 10.12 7.78
N LEU A 43 1.47 10.88 6.77
CA LEU A 43 1.35 12.34 6.86
C LEU A 43 0.34 12.77 7.92
N ILE A 44 -0.79 12.07 8.03
CA ILE A 44 -1.78 12.32 9.09
C ILE A 44 -1.18 12.01 10.47
N ALA A 45 -0.47 10.90 10.59
CA ALA A 45 0.17 10.52 11.85
C ALA A 45 1.21 11.58 12.29
N GLU A 46 2.06 12.06 11.38
CA GLU A 46 3.00 13.15 11.66
C GLU A 46 2.30 14.45 12.00
N ALA A 47 1.25 14.83 11.26
CA ALA A 47 0.51 16.06 11.54
C ALA A 47 -0.19 16.04 12.91
N ILE A 48 -0.61 14.86 13.38
CA ILE A 48 -1.15 14.68 14.74
C ILE A 48 -0.01 14.77 15.76
N ALA A 49 1.11 14.09 15.53
CA ALA A 49 2.26 14.08 16.43
C ALA A 49 2.87 15.48 16.64
N ASP A 50 3.01 16.26 15.57
CA ASP A 50 3.50 17.65 15.66
C ASP A 50 2.58 18.51 16.52
N LYS A 51 1.26 18.36 16.38
CA LYS A 51 0.28 19.12 17.17
C LYS A 51 0.41 18.88 18.67
N GLU A 52 0.77 17.67 19.07
CA GLU A 52 0.92 17.28 20.48
C GLU A 52 2.24 17.78 21.10
N ILE A 53 3.26 18.10 20.29
CA ILE A 53 4.56 18.61 20.76
C ILE A 53 4.54 20.13 20.99
N TYR A 54 3.63 20.86 20.34
CA TYR A 54 3.53 22.32 20.42
C TYR A 54 2.42 22.84 21.37
N GLU A 55 1.62 21.95 21.98
CA GLU A 55 0.80 22.24 23.17
C GLU A 55 1.54 21.85 24.46
#